data_AF-A0A9E0H6D6-F1
#
_entry.id   AF-A0A9E0H6D6-F1
#
_cell.length_a   1.000
_cell.length_b   1.000
_cell.length_c   1.000
_cell.angle_alpha   90.00
_cell.angle_beta   90.00
_cell.angle_gamma   90.00
#
_symmetry.space_group_name_H-M   'P 1'
#
loop_
_entity.id
_entity.type
_entity.pdbx_description
1 polymer ?
#
loop_
_entity_poly.entity_id
_entity_poly.type
_entity_poly.pdbx_seq_one_letter_code
_entity_poly.pdbx_strand_id
1 'polypeptide(L)'
;MPRVLVGETCLNAALRGPHLFPLFAGGDVSWTADESIARAPVTAAPHRFVVLGFDGEVHGHLITTHDQASSDPRGFLGEYQGVWGVGPCTYRQPGGATVIRVDCGAAGGCGISIAASGAPEDPFTRSAIATKIVCAESGSLVADLDGDGALEAYSLEGFRGDDAIEGRPAAPGCSTPRFAWYRLPAGADMIDILGVADLDRDSNLEVLVAHTAAGGARTVTLYTPGSGPGHRLERRASVVR
;
A
#
# COMPACT_ATOMS: atom_id res chain seq x y z
N MET A 1 9.71 -16.28 11.08
CA MET A 1 10.23 -15.05 10.45
C MET A 1 9.14 -14.57 9.51
N PRO A 2 8.92 -13.25 9.36
CA PRO A 2 7.97 -12.74 8.37
C PRO A 2 8.37 -13.26 6.98
N ARG A 3 7.40 -13.42 6.08
CA ARG A 3 7.66 -13.75 4.66
C ARG A 3 7.44 -12.58 3.74
N VAL A 4 6.73 -11.56 4.21
CA VAL A 4 6.35 -10.40 3.43
C VAL A 4 6.80 -9.15 4.15
N LEU A 5 7.44 -8.26 3.42
CA LEU A 5 7.76 -6.90 3.84
C LEU A 5 6.96 -5.96 2.96
N VAL A 6 6.29 -5.01 3.59
CA VAL A 6 5.54 -3.96 2.90
C VAL A 6 6.17 -2.63 3.24
N GLY A 7 6.39 -1.81 2.22
CA GLY A 7 6.97 -0.50 2.34
C GLY A 7 6.26 0.53 1.47
N GLU A 8 6.66 1.77 1.67
CA GLU A 8 6.27 2.90 0.84
C GLU A 8 7.50 3.36 0.05
N THR A 9 7.42 3.28 -1.27
CA THR A 9 8.48 3.73 -2.18
C THR A 9 8.16 5.13 -2.70
N CYS A 10 9.06 6.08 -2.46
CA CYS A 10 8.97 7.46 -2.91
C CYS A 10 10.06 7.73 -3.96
N LEU A 11 9.69 8.20 -5.15
CA LEU A 11 10.64 8.55 -6.22
C LEU A 11 10.92 10.07 -6.32
N ASN A 12 10.69 10.81 -5.23
CA ASN A 12 10.75 12.27 -5.24
C ASN A 12 12.19 12.81 -5.19
N ALA A 13 12.49 13.79 -6.04
CA ALA A 13 13.76 14.51 -6.07
C ALA A 13 14.14 15.17 -4.73
N ALA A 14 13.15 15.55 -3.91
CA ALA A 14 13.39 16.14 -2.59
C ALA A 14 14.18 15.21 -1.64
N LEU A 15 14.07 13.90 -1.83
CA LEU A 15 14.77 12.91 -1.02
C LEU A 15 16.19 12.61 -1.54
N ARG A 16 16.65 13.26 -2.62
CA ARG A 16 17.95 12.99 -3.28
C ARG A 16 18.07 11.57 -3.85
N GLY A 17 16.95 10.96 -4.21
CA GLY A 17 16.89 9.65 -4.85
C GLY A 17 15.65 8.84 -4.45
N PRO A 18 15.44 7.66 -5.05
CA PRO A 18 14.41 6.72 -4.63
C PRO A 18 14.61 6.31 -3.16
N HIS A 19 13.52 6.33 -2.38
CA HIS A 19 13.53 5.95 -0.97
C HIS A 19 12.48 4.89 -0.68
N LEU A 20 12.84 3.92 0.15
CA LEU A 20 11.93 2.98 0.78
C LEU A 20 11.70 3.39 2.23
N PHE A 21 10.45 3.37 2.66
CA PHE A 21 10.08 3.40 4.07
C PHE A 21 9.41 2.09 4.44
N PRO A 22 10.08 1.16 5.15
CA PRO A 22 9.44 -0.06 5.59
C PRO A 22 8.28 0.27 6.52
N LEU A 23 7.13 -0.35 6.27
CA LEU A 23 5.90 -0.12 7.04
C LEU A 23 5.59 -1.33 7.91
N PHE A 24 5.50 -2.51 7.27
CA PHE A 24 4.99 -3.71 7.91
C PHE A 24 5.81 -4.95 7.54
N ALA A 25 5.79 -5.92 8.44
CA ALA A 25 6.24 -7.28 8.17
C ALA A 25 5.16 -8.28 8.59
N GLY A 26 4.95 -9.33 7.79
CA GLY A 26 3.89 -10.32 8.03
C GLY A 26 3.96 -11.53 7.09
N GLY A 27 2.80 -12.08 6.75
CA GLY A 27 2.64 -13.35 6.02
C GLY A 27 2.30 -14.49 6.99
N ASP A 28 3.18 -15.48 7.14
CA ASP A 28 3.00 -16.62 8.05
C ASP A 28 2.94 -16.24 9.56
N VAL A 29 3.21 -14.99 9.90
CA VAL A 29 3.15 -14.44 11.25
C VAL A 29 2.22 -13.23 11.26
N SER A 30 1.65 -12.92 12.43
CA SER A 30 0.85 -11.71 12.59
C SER A 30 1.59 -10.48 12.09
N TRP A 31 0.89 -9.67 11.30
CA TRP A 31 1.40 -8.40 10.81
C TRP A 31 1.86 -7.51 11.96
N THR A 32 3.00 -6.86 11.76
CA THR A 32 3.58 -5.95 12.75
C THR A 32 4.19 -4.73 12.08
N ALA A 33 4.10 -3.59 12.77
CA ALA A 33 4.78 -2.34 12.44
C ALA A 33 6.06 -2.13 13.29
N ASP A 34 6.46 -3.13 14.07
CA ASP A 34 7.69 -3.06 14.88
C ASP A 34 8.91 -2.85 13.96
N GLU A 35 9.58 -1.70 14.13
CA GLU A 35 10.73 -1.33 13.33
C GLU A 35 11.85 -2.38 13.40
N SER A 36 12.05 -3.04 14.54
CA SER A 36 13.07 -4.08 14.70
C SER A 36 12.79 -5.32 13.85
N ILE A 37 11.54 -5.51 13.40
CA ILE A 37 11.14 -6.63 12.55
C ILE A 37 11.01 -6.18 11.09
N ALA A 38 10.36 -5.04 10.84
CA ALA A 38 10.12 -4.54 9.48
C ALA A 38 11.38 -3.98 8.81
N ARG A 39 12.32 -3.42 9.58
CA ARG A 39 13.55 -2.79 9.05
C ARG A 39 14.78 -3.69 9.11
N ALA A 40 14.82 -4.65 10.04
CA ALA A 40 16.01 -5.50 10.22
C ALA A 40 16.43 -6.26 8.95
N PRO A 41 15.53 -6.86 8.16
CA PRO A 41 15.93 -7.54 6.92
C PRO A 41 16.59 -6.58 5.93
N VAL A 42 16.03 -5.38 5.77
CA VAL A 42 16.53 -4.35 4.85
C VAL A 42 17.88 -3.79 5.30
N THR A 43 18.12 -3.75 6.61
CA THR A 43 19.40 -3.32 7.20
C THR A 43 20.49 -4.38 7.03
N ALA A 44 20.12 -5.65 7.08
CA ALA A 44 21.07 -6.76 7.02
C ALA A 44 21.67 -6.96 5.62
N ALA A 45 20.91 -6.65 4.56
CA ALA A 45 21.35 -6.76 3.17
C ALA A 45 20.44 -5.95 2.23
N PRO A 46 20.93 -5.58 1.03
CA PRO A 46 20.09 -5.09 -0.06
C PRO A 46 18.84 -5.98 -0.25
N HIS A 47 17.68 -5.34 -0.32
CA HIS A 47 16.41 -6.02 -0.58
C HIS A 47 15.74 -5.41 -1.80
N ARG A 48 15.16 -6.29 -2.62
CA ARG A 48 14.41 -5.91 -3.80
C ARG A 48 12.92 -5.86 -3.46
N PHE A 49 12.33 -4.69 -3.64
CA PHE A 49 10.90 -4.43 -3.48
C PHE A 49 10.25 -4.26 -4.84
N VAL A 50 9.19 -5.02 -5.12
CA VAL A 50 8.28 -4.77 -6.25
C VAL A 50 7.52 -3.49 -5.97
N VAL A 51 7.53 -2.54 -6.90
CA VAL A 51 6.81 -1.26 -6.77
C VAL A 51 5.54 -1.32 -7.60
N LEU A 52 4.40 -1.11 -6.94
CA LEU A 52 3.09 -1.07 -7.60
C LEU A 52 2.77 0.34 -8.10
N GLY A 53 2.18 0.40 -9.28
CA GLY A 53 1.63 1.60 -9.88
C GLY A 53 0.28 1.97 -9.32
N PHE A 54 -0.23 3.12 -9.77
CA PHE A 54 -1.57 3.59 -9.40
C PHE A 54 -2.70 2.70 -9.94
N ASP A 55 -2.40 1.90 -10.96
CA ASP A 55 -3.26 0.88 -11.56
C ASP A 55 -3.14 -0.49 -10.87
N GLY A 56 -2.27 -0.64 -9.87
CA GLY A 56 -2.02 -1.92 -9.18
C GLY A 56 -1.09 -2.84 -9.95
N GLU A 57 -0.53 -2.39 -11.08
CA GLU A 57 0.41 -3.14 -11.89
C GLU A 57 1.84 -2.98 -11.37
N VAL A 58 2.71 -3.93 -11.71
CA VAL A 58 4.14 -3.81 -11.39
C VAL A 58 4.81 -2.77 -12.29
N HIS A 59 5.29 -1.70 -11.68
CA HIS A 59 5.88 -0.55 -12.36
C HIS A 59 7.42 -0.57 -12.37
N GLY A 60 8.01 -1.32 -11.45
CA GLY A 60 9.43 -1.54 -11.38
C GLY A 60 9.80 -2.22 -10.08
N HIS A 61 11.08 -2.15 -9.76
CA HIS A 61 11.61 -2.61 -8.49
C HIS A 61 12.47 -1.53 -7.87
N LEU A 62 12.49 -1.48 -6.55
CA LEU A 62 13.46 -0.71 -5.80
C LEU A 62 14.42 -1.67 -5.12
N ILE A 63 15.71 -1.53 -5.36
CA ILE A 63 16.75 -2.30 -4.67
C ILE A 63 17.38 -1.38 -3.63
N THR A 64 17.23 -1.69 -2.35
CA THR A 64 17.80 -0.85 -1.28
C THR A 64 19.32 -0.91 -1.27
N THR A 65 19.94 0.22 -0.98
CA THR A 65 21.38 0.31 -0.69
C THR A 65 21.58 0.22 0.82
N HIS A 66 22.67 -0.43 1.24
CA HIS A 66 22.97 -0.68 2.66
C HIS A 66 24.11 0.22 3.18
N ASP A 67 24.85 0.85 2.27
CA ASP A 67 26.08 1.60 2.53
C ASP A 67 25.90 3.12 2.42
N GLN A 68 24.71 3.59 2.01
CA GLN A 68 24.44 5.02 1.84
C GLN A 68 23.50 5.54 2.93
N ALA A 69 23.93 6.61 3.59
CA ALA A 69 23.09 7.31 4.56
C ALA A 69 21.89 7.96 3.87
N SER A 70 20.68 7.55 4.24
CA SER A 70 19.45 8.19 3.77
C SER A 70 19.33 9.61 4.34
N SER A 71 18.71 10.49 3.56
CA SER A 71 18.37 11.84 4.02
C SER A 71 17.28 11.85 5.11
N ASP A 72 16.46 10.80 5.18
CA ASP A 72 15.53 10.55 6.27
C ASP A 72 15.96 9.26 7.00
N PRO A 73 16.32 9.31 8.29
CA PRO A 73 16.78 8.14 9.04
C PRO A 73 15.73 7.04 9.18
N ARG A 74 14.47 7.30 8.82
CA ARG A 74 13.38 6.31 8.80
C ARG A 74 13.34 5.51 7.49
N GLY A 75 14.01 6.00 6.44
CA GLY A 75 14.03 5.39 5.12
C GLY A 75 15.35 4.73 4.76
N PHE A 76 15.34 4.01 3.65
CA PHE A 76 16.49 3.43 2.99
C PHE A 76 16.58 4.01 1.58
N LEU A 77 17.78 4.42 1.18
CA LEU A 77 18.05 4.75 -0.21
C LEU A 77 17.95 3.49 -1.08
N GLY A 78 17.68 3.66 -2.36
CA GLY A 78 17.69 2.55 -3.30
C GLY A 78 17.85 2.97 -4.74
N GLU A 79 18.14 1.99 -5.58
CA GLU A 79 18.10 2.11 -7.03
C GLU A 79 16.74 1.66 -7.54
N TYR A 80 16.06 2.54 -8.26
CA TYR A 80 14.79 2.19 -8.90
C TYR A 80 15.04 1.66 -10.32
N GLN A 81 14.63 0.42 -10.54
CA GLN A 81 14.70 -0.29 -11.81
C GLN A 81 13.28 -0.42 -12.38
N GLY A 82 12.88 0.55 -13.19
CA GLY A 82 11.59 0.58 -13.88
C GLY A 82 11.70 1.29 -15.23
N VAL A 83 10.60 1.33 -15.98
CA VAL A 83 10.54 2.13 -17.21
C VAL A 83 10.70 3.60 -16.83
N TRP A 84 11.53 4.35 -17.57
CA TRP A 84 11.77 5.75 -17.28
C TRP A 84 10.46 6.55 -17.28
N GLY A 85 10.25 7.34 -16.21
CA GLY A 85 9.01 8.11 -16.02
C GLY A 85 7.82 7.28 -15.52
N VAL A 86 7.97 5.97 -15.28
CA VAL A 86 6.96 5.12 -14.66
C VAL A 86 7.33 4.90 -13.19
N GLY A 87 6.38 5.18 -12.30
CA GLY A 87 6.56 5.08 -10.85
C GLY A 87 5.26 4.83 -10.11
N PRO A 88 5.25 4.96 -8.78
CA PRO A 88 4.08 4.68 -7.97
C PRO A 88 2.87 5.57 -8.32
N CYS A 89 3.12 6.81 -8.74
CA CYS A 89 2.07 7.77 -9.11
C CYS A 89 1.69 7.74 -10.59
N THR A 90 2.10 6.73 -11.35
CA THR A 90 1.75 6.63 -12.77
C THR A 90 0.80 5.47 -13.03
N TYR A 91 0.13 5.51 -14.18
CA TYR A 91 -0.60 4.38 -14.75
C TYR A 91 -0.42 4.36 -16.27
N ARG A 92 -0.64 3.20 -16.90
CA ARG A 92 -0.63 3.09 -18.36
C ARG A 92 -2.02 3.30 -18.94
N GLN A 93 -2.14 4.20 -19.91
CA GLN A 93 -3.35 4.34 -20.71
C GLN A 93 -3.44 3.27 -21.81
N PRO A 94 -4.66 2.96 -22.29
CA PRO A 94 -4.85 2.25 -23.54
C PRO A 94 -4.08 2.97 -24.67
N GLY A 95 -3.14 2.27 -25.31
CA GLY A 95 -2.22 2.86 -26.30
C GLY A 95 -0.79 3.07 -25.80
N GLY A 96 -0.49 2.76 -24.53
CA GLY A 96 0.87 2.67 -24.00
C GLY A 96 1.46 3.97 -23.46
N ALA A 97 0.72 5.08 -23.51
CA ALA A 97 1.13 6.33 -22.87
C ALA A 97 1.14 6.18 -21.34
N THR A 98 2.17 6.71 -20.70
CA THR A 98 2.28 6.78 -19.23
C THR A 98 1.73 8.12 -18.77
N VAL A 99 0.80 8.10 -17.80
CA VAL A 99 0.22 9.31 -17.22
C VAL A 99 0.56 9.41 -15.75
N ILE A 100 0.91 10.61 -15.30
CA ILE A 100 1.17 10.94 -13.89
C ILE A 100 -0.12 11.44 -13.23
N ARG A 101 -0.40 10.92 -12.04
CA ARG A 101 -1.52 11.35 -11.19
C ARG A 101 -1.08 12.46 -10.26
N VAL A 102 -1.60 13.66 -10.51
CA VAL A 102 -1.28 14.88 -9.76
C VAL A 102 -1.68 14.80 -8.29
N ASP A 103 -2.76 14.08 -7.98
CA ASP A 103 -3.26 13.82 -6.63
C ASP A 103 -2.31 12.92 -5.83
N CYS A 104 -1.71 11.91 -6.46
CA CYS A 104 -0.66 11.10 -5.84
C CYS A 104 0.60 11.91 -5.54
N GLY A 105 1.01 12.79 -6.46
CA GLY A 105 2.10 13.75 -6.22
C GLY A 105 1.81 14.68 -5.04
N ALA A 106 0.59 15.20 -4.94
CA ALA A 106 0.14 16.02 -3.82
C ALA A 106 0.05 15.24 -2.50
N ALA A 107 -0.09 13.91 -2.54
CA ALA A 107 -0.07 13.01 -1.39
C ALA A 107 1.35 12.51 -1.01
N GLY A 108 2.40 13.13 -1.57
CA GLY A 108 3.79 12.83 -1.23
C GLY A 108 4.56 12.11 -2.33
N GLY A 109 3.88 11.64 -3.39
CA GLY A 109 4.56 11.04 -4.55
C GLY A 109 5.05 9.61 -4.31
N CYS A 110 4.49 8.91 -3.33
CA CYS A 110 4.89 7.58 -2.95
C CYS A 110 3.79 6.56 -3.22
N GLY A 111 4.14 5.28 -3.29
CA GLY A 111 3.16 4.20 -3.35
C GLY A 111 3.71 2.90 -2.78
N ILE A 112 2.87 1.87 -2.79
CA ILE A 112 3.16 0.62 -2.08
C ILE A 112 4.23 -0.18 -2.82
N SER A 113 5.13 -0.76 -2.03
CA SER A 113 6.11 -1.72 -2.50
C SER A 113 6.18 -2.93 -1.58
N ILE A 114 6.44 -4.09 -2.17
CA ILE A 114 6.31 -5.39 -1.49
C ILE A 114 7.55 -6.23 -1.79
N ALA A 115 8.08 -6.91 -0.78
CA ALA A 115 9.23 -7.80 -0.91
C ALA A 115 9.00 -9.11 -0.16
N ALA A 116 9.70 -10.16 -0.61
CA ALA A 116 9.81 -11.39 0.15
C ALA A 116 10.89 -11.21 1.21
N SER A 117 10.61 -11.62 2.44
CA SER A 117 11.63 -11.65 3.48
C SER A 117 12.58 -12.83 3.24
N GLY A 118 13.89 -12.57 3.33
CA GLY A 118 14.92 -13.62 3.27
C GLY A 118 15.30 -14.08 1.86
N ALA A 119 14.79 -13.45 0.81
CA ALA A 119 15.22 -13.68 -0.56
C ALA A 119 15.83 -12.38 -1.13
N PRO A 120 17.16 -12.32 -1.34
CA PRO A 120 17.80 -11.15 -1.99
C PRO A 120 17.41 -11.03 -3.47
N GLU A 121 16.90 -12.11 -4.07
CA GLU A 121 16.34 -12.15 -5.42
C GLU A 121 14.85 -12.49 -5.40
N ASP A 122 14.13 -12.03 -6.43
CA ASP A 122 12.67 -11.90 -6.42
C ASP A 122 11.92 -13.23 -6.65
N PRO A 123 11.13 -13.75 -5.69
CA PRO A 123 10.16 -14.81 -5.96
C PRO A 123 8.84 -14.26 -6.54
N PHE A 124 8.61 -12.95 -6.50
CA PHE A 124 7.42 -12.30 -7.05
C PHE A 124 7.64 -11.99 -8.53
N THR A 125 7.19 -12.88 -9.39
CA THR A 125 6.92 -12.52 -10.79
C THR A 125 5.76 -11.51 -10.84
N ARG A 126 5.55 -10.83 -11.98
CA ARG A 126 4.40 -9.90 -12.18
C ARG A 126 3.02 -10.49 -11.80
N SER A 127 2.92 -11.80 -11.63
CA SER A 127 1.67 -12.53 -11.38
C SER A 127 1.48 -12.98 -9.93
N ALA A 128 2.33 -12.56 -8.98
CA ALA A 128 2.38 -13.17 -7.65
C ALA A 128 1.66 -12.39 -6.53
N ILE A 129 1.20 -11.16 -6.77
CA ILE A 129 0.42 -10.37 -5.80
C ILE A 129 -0.93 -10.10 -6.46
N ALA A 130 -1.99 -10.72 -5.95
CA ALA A 130 -3.33 -10.41 -6.42
C ALA A 130 -3.71 -9.02 -5.92
N THR A 131 -3.99 -8.10 -6.84
CA THR A 131 -4.48 -6.76 -6.50
C THR A 131 -5.93 -6.61 -6.92
N LYS A 132 -6.65 -5.69 -6.27
CA LYS A 132 -8.03 -5.38 -6.64
C LYS A 132 -8.21 -3.89 -6.87
N ILE A 133 -8.97 -3.58 -7.92
CA ILE A 133 -9.50 -2.23 -8.12
C ILE A 133 -10.74 -2.06 -7.25
N VAL A 134 -10.82 -0.94 -6.56
CA VAL A 134 -11.87 -0.62 -5.60
C VAL A 134 -12.50 0.73 -5.93
N CYS A 135 -13.63 1.00 -5.31
CA CYS A 135 -14.41 2.20 -5.59
C CYS A 135 -14.46 3.05 -4.32
N ALA A 136 -14.27 4.35 -4.45
CA ALA A 136 -14.49 5.29 -3.35
C ALA A 136 -15.63 6.22 -3.74
N GLU A 137 -16.83 5.92 -3.24
CA GLU A 137 -18.05 6.67 -3.58
C GLU A 137 -18.88 6.91 -2.31
N SER A 138 -19.54 8.07 -2.24
CA SER A 138 -20.44 8.42 -1.12
C SER A 138 -19.83 8.27 0.27
N GLY A 139 -18.54 8.57 0.43
CA GLY A 139 -17.84 8.47 1.71
C GLY A 139 -17.53 7.04 2.15
N SER A 140 -17.58 6.07 1.24
CA SER A 140 -17.27 4.67 1.51
C SER A 140 -16.29 4.08 0.49
N LEU A 141 -15.47 3.14 0.94
CA LEU A 141 -14.73 2.21 0.09
C LEU A 141 -15.66 1.03 -0.25
N VAL A 142 -15.81 0.71 -1.53
CA VAL A 142 -16.68 -0.38 -2.00
C VAL A 142 -15.85 -1.42 -2.74
N ALA A 143 -15.82 -2.63 -2.22
CA ALA A 143 -15.14 -3.79 -2.78
C ALA A 143 -15.56 -5.07 -2.06
N ASP A 144 -15.43 -6.19 -2.76
CA ASP A 144 -15.40 -7.54 -2.20
C ASP A 144 -13.99 -7.78 -1.65
N LEU A 145 -13.80 -7.75 -0.33
CA LEU A 145 -12.46 -7.86 0.28
C LEU A 145 -12.21 -9.23 0.93
N ASP A 146 -13.26 -9.92 1.36
CA ASP A 146 -13.19 -11.24 1.98
C ASP A 146 -13.33 -12.39 0.97
N GLY A 147 -13.52 -12.08 -0.32
CA GLY A 147 -13.50 -13.05 -1.41
C GLY A 147 -14.78 -13.89 -1.50
N ASP A 148 -15.85 -13.52 -0.79
CA ASP A 148 -17.13 -14.23 -0.82
C ASP A 148 -17.96 -13.93 -2.08
N GLY A 149 -17.54 -12.91 -2.86
CA GLY A 149 -18.13 -12.50 -4.12
C GLY A 149 -19.30 -11.52 -3.98
N ALA A 150 -19.71 -11.17 -2.77
CA ALA A 150 -20.57 -10.03 -2.49
C ALA A 150 -19.73 -8.74 -2.42
N LEU A 151 -20.34 -7.59 -2.71
CA LEU A 151 -19.66 -6.30 -2.52
C LEU A 151 -20.02 -5.74 -1.16
N GLU A 152 -19.03 -5.22 -0.47
CA GLU A 152 -19.20 -4.50 0.80
C GLU A 152 -18.84 -3.03 0.63
N ALA A 153 -19.53 -2.18 1.39
CA ALA A 153 -19.22 -0.78 1.59
C ALA A 153 -18.69 -0.55 3.01
N TYR A 154 -17.49 0.02 3.12
CA TYR A 154 -16.80 0.38 4.35
C TYR A 154 -16.71 1.90 4.48
N SER A 155 -17.20 2.47 5.59
CA SER A 155 -17.15 3.91 5.80
C SER A 155 -15.72 4.42 5.84
N LEU A 156 -15.43 5.50 5.11
CA LEU A 156 -14.11 6.13 5.14
C LEU A 156 -13.75 6.69 6.52
N GLU A 157 -14.74 7.05 7.33
CA GLU A 157 -14.50 7.52 8.70
C GLU A 157 -13.89 6.43 9.58
N GLY A 158 -14.19 5.15 9.33
CA GLY A 158 -13.62 4.04 10.11
C GLY A 158 -12.11 3.88 9.90
N PHE A 159 -11.59 4.33 8.76
CA PHE A 159 -10.15 4.30 8.50
C PHE A 159 -9.35 5.39 9.22
N ARG A 160 -9.99 6.20 10.09
CA ARG A 160 -9.32 7.19 10.95
C ARG A 160 -8.63 6.58 12.17
N GLY A 161 -8.30 5.29 12.08
CA GLY A 161 -7.60 4.53 13.10
C GLY A 161 -8.48 3.61 13.93
N ASP A 162 -9.71 3.27 13.51
CA ASP A 162 -10.52 2.32 14.26
C ASP A 162 -9.87 0.93 14.28
N ASP A 163 -10.07 0.19 15.37
CA ASP A 163 -9.57 -1.19 15.53
C ASP A 163 -10.23 -2.15 14.55
N ALA A 164 -11.47 -1.84 14.14
CA ALA A 164 -12.19 -2.59 13.14
C ALA A 164 -13.27 -1.75 12.47
N ILE A 165 -13.65 -2.16 11.26
CA ILE A 165 -14.61 -1.46 10.41
C ILE A 165 -15.61 -2.48 9.88
N GLU A 166 -16.87 -2.28 10.23
CA GLU A 166 -17.97 -3.12 9.74
C GLU A 166 -18.40 -2.66 8.35
N GLY A 167 -18.33 -3.59 7.40
CA GLY A 167 -18.86 -3.45 6.05
C GLY A 167 -20.36 -3.68 6.01
N ARG A 168 -21.01 -3.11 5.00
CA ARG A 168 -22.43 -3.32 4.72
C ARG A 168 -22.59 -3.79 3.28
N PRO A 169 -23.60 -4.61 2.96
CA PRO A 169 -23.87 -4.99 1.59
C PRO A 169 -24.00 -3.77 0.68
N ALA A 170 -23.33 -3.81 -0.46
CA ALA A 170 -23.31 -2.75 -1.46
C ALA A 170 -23.92 -3.22 -2.77
N ALA A 171 -24.61 -2.30 -3.46
CA ALA A 171 -25.06 -2.56 -4.81
C ALA A 171 -23.89 -2.46 -5.79
N PRO A 172 -23.88 -3.25 -6.88
CA PRO A 172 -22.91 -3.07 -7.94
C PRO A 172 -23.10 -1.71 -8.61
N GLY A 173 -22.00 -1.01 -8.82
CA GLY A 173 -22.01 0.32 -9.42
C GLY A 173 -20.72 1.03 -9.07
N CYS A 174 -19.81 1.12 -10.05
CA CYS A 174 -18.57 1.83 -9.86
C CYS A 174 -18.25 2.62 -11.11
N SER A 175 -18.37 3.93 -11.02
CA SER A 175 -18.15 4.82 -12.16
C SER A 175 -16.68 4.91 -12.52
N THR A 176 -15.80 4.80 -11.51
CA THR A 176 -14.36 5.05 -11.66
C THR A 176 -13.54 4.10 -10.76
N PRO A 177 -13.52 2.78 -11.00
CA PRO A 177 -12.75 1.85 -10.17
C PRO A 177 -11.25 2.13 -10.30
N ARG A 178 -10.52 2.06 -9.19
CA ARG A 178 -9.08 2.34 -9.11
C ARG A 178 -8.42 1.47 -8.05
N PHE A 179 -7.15 1.13 -8.24
CA PHE A 179 -6.37 0.44 -7.23
C PHE A 179 -6.06 1.34 -6.02
N ALA A 180 -5.73 2.61 -6.27
CA ALA A 180 -5.45 3.60 -5.23
C ALA A 180 -6.37 4.84 -5.33
N TRP A 181 -6.58 5.50 -4.19
CA TRP A 181 -7.36 6.73 -4.05
C TRP A 181 -6.63 7.69 -3.11
N TYR A 182 -6.56 8.97 -3.45
CA TYR A 182 -5.87 9.97 -2.63
C TYR A 182 -6.80 11.13 -2.29
N ARG A 183 -6.57 11.71 -1.11
CA ARG A 183 -7.24 12.92 -0.61
C ARG A 183 -8.76 12.76 -0.54
N LEU A 184 -9.22 11.58 -0.13
CA LEU A 184 -10.63 11.37 0.17
C LEU A 184 -10.98 12.06 1.49
N PRO A 185 -11.97 12.97 1.50
CA PRO A 185 -12.35 13.66 2.73
C PRO A 185 -13.08 12.71 3.68
N ALA A 186 -12.70 12.73 4.96
CA ALA A 186 -13.37 12.04 6.06
C ALA A 186 -13.52 13.00 7.25
N GLY A 187 -14.62 13.75 7.25
CA GLY A 187 -14.79 14.88 8.16
C GLY A 187 -13.77 15.99 7.86
N ALA A 188 -12.95 16.36 8.85
CA ALA A 188 -11.86 17.32 8.69
C ALA A 188 -10.52 16.68 8.25
N ASP A 189 -10.47 15.34 8.22
CA ASP A 189 -9.26 14.57 7.95
C ASP A 189 -9.21 14.12 6.49
N MET A 190 -8.07 13.59 6.07
CA MET A 190 -7.85 13.01 4.75
C MET A 190 -7.51 11.53 4.84
N ILE A 191 -8.11 10.74 3.95
CA ILE A 191 -7.85 9.31 3.75
C ILE A 191 -7.25 9.10 2.36
N ASP A 192 -6.15 8.37 2.30
CA ASP A 192 -5.57 7.84 1.08
C ASP A 192 -5.66 6.30 1.12
N ILE A 193 -6.36 5.68 0.18
CA ILE A 193 -6.28 4.24 -0.04
C ILE A 193 -5.06 3.98 -0.91
N LEU A 194 -4.01 3.42 -0.31
CA LEU A 194 -2.72 3.23 -0.98
C LEU A 194 -2.73 2.02 -1.91
N GLY A 195 -3.61 1.05 -1.64
CA GLY A 195 -3.79 -0.15 -2.46
C GLY A 195 -4.59 -1.22 -1.74
N VAL A 196 -5.08 -2.18 -2.52
CA VAL A 196 -5.78 -3.38 -2.06
C VAL A 196 -5.14 -4.61 -2.69
N ALA A 197 -4.60 -5.50 -1.87
CA ALA A 197 -3.82 -6.64 -2.33
C ALA A 197 -3.89 -7.84 -1.37
N ASP A 198 -3.80 -9.05 -1.91
CA ASP A 198 -3.60 -10.28 -1.15
C ASP A 198 -2.11 -10.38 -0.82
N LEU A 199 -1.75 -9.91 0.38
CA LEU A 199 -0.37 -9.80 0.81
C LEU A 199 0.13 -11.08 1.47
N ASP A 200 -0.72 -11.81 2.18
CA ASP A 200 -0.35 -13.05 2.88
C ASP A 200 -0.77 -14.34 2.16
N ARG A 201 -1.45 -14.24 1.01
CA ARG A 201 -1.84 -15.33 0.10
C ARG A 201 -2.92 -16.23 0.68
N ASP A 202 -3.81 -15.68 1.50
CA ASP A 202 -4.97 -16.39 2.04
C ASP A 202 -6.25 -16.20 1.20
N SER A 203 -6.15 -15.46 0.07
CA SER A 203 -7.24 -15.07 -0.83
C SER A 203 -8.17 -13.97 -0.31
N ASN A 204 -7.96 -13.49 0.91
CA ASN A 204 -8.51 -12.21 1.37
C ASN A 204 -7.62 -11.08 0.85
N LEU A 205 -8.19 -9.87 0.85
CA LEU A 205 -7.50 -8.69 0.35
C LEU A 205 -7.26 -7.69 1.46
N GLU A 206 -6.00 -7.52 1.81
CA GLU A 206 -5.56 -6.45 2.69
C GLU A 206 -5.78 -5.08 2.07
N VAL A 207 -6.16 -4.12 2.91
CA VAL A 207 -6.27 -2.71 2.55
C VAL A 207 -5.20 -1.91 3.27
N LEU A 208 -4.39 -1.19 2.51
CA LEU A 208 -3.44 -0.22 3.04
C LEU A 208 -4.03 1.17 2.96
N VAL A 209 -4.13 1.83 4.10
CA VAL A 209 -4.72 3.15 4.21
C VAL A 209 -3.77 4.10 4.91
N ALA A 210 -3.63 5.31 4.38
CA ALA A 210 -3.03 6.41 5.10
C ALA A 210 -4.10 7.40 5.56
N HIS A 211 -4.09 7.70 6.84
CA HIS A 211 -4.91 8.73 7.46
C HIS A 211 -4.02 9.92 7.80
N THR A 212 -4.41 11.11 7.37
CA THR A 212 -3.79 12.36 7.80
C THR A 212 -4.82 13.17 8.58
N ALA A 213 -4.63 13.27 9.88
CA ALA A 213 -5.45 14.11 10.74
C ALA A 213 -5.29 15.59 10.36
N ALA A 214 -6.32 16.41 10.54
CA ALA A 214 -6.24 17.84 10.28
C ALA A 214 -5.07 18.50 11.04
N GLY A 215 -4.02 18.91 10.32
CA GLY A 215 -2.80 19.50 10.90
C GLY A 215 -1.92 18.50 11.68
N GLY A 216 -2.21 17.20 11.58
CA GLY A 216 -1.49 16.14 12.28
C GLY A 216 -0.54 15.34 11.40
N ALA A 217 0.04 14.30 12.00
CA ALA A 217 0.90 13.36 11.29
C ALA A 217 0.10 12.42 10.39
N ARG A 218 0.79 11.82 9.41
CA ARG A 218 0.23 10.79 8.55
C ARG A 218 0.44 9.42 9.21
N THR A 219 -0.60 8.64 9.35
CA THR A 219 -0.54 7.28 9.91
C THR A 219 -0.92 6.30 8.82
N VAL A 220 -0.06 5.33 8.54
CA VAL A 220 -0.35 4.24 7.60
C VAL A 220 -0.78 3.02 8.39
N THR A 221 -1.89 2.41 7.98
CA THR A 221 -2.54 1.32 8.68
C THR A 221 -2.86 0.20 7.70
N LEU A 222 -2.63 -1.03 8.14
CA LEU A 222 -2.98 -2.25 7.44
C LEU A 222 -4.25 -2.85 8.05
N TYR A 223 -5.24 -3.08 7.21
CA TYR A 223 -6.48 -3.76 7.56
C TYR A 223 -6.59 -5.08 6.79
N THR A 224 -7.04 -6.14 7.47
CA THR A 224 -7.28 -7.47 6.89
C THR A 224 -8.70 -7.90 7.20
N PRO A 225 -9.43 -8.55 6.28
CA PRO A 225 -10.70 -9.18 6.58
C PRO A 225 -10.63 -10.13 7.80
N GLY A 226 -11.66 -10.08 8.64
CA GLY A 226 -11.78 -10.97 9.79
C GLY A 226 -12.08 -12.40 9.36
N SER A 227 -11.62 -13.38 10.14
CA SER A 227 -11.95 -14.80 9.95
C SER A 227 -13.34 -15.11 10.52
N GLY A 228 -14.39 -14.60 9.89
CA GLY A 228 -15.77 -14.84 10.31
C GLY A 228 -16.81 -14.23 9.38
N PRO A 229 -18.06 -14.71 9.42
CA PRO A 229 -19.13 -14.15 8.61
C PRO A 229 -19.41 -12.71 9.03
N GLY A 230 -19.45 -11.81 8.05
CA GLY A 230 -19.73 -10.41 8.22
C GLY A 230 -18.50 -9.55 7.96
N HIS A 231 -18.13 -9.42 6.69
CA HIS A 231 -17.73 -8.16 6.04
C HIS A 231 -16.94 -7.17 6.92
N ARG A 232 -15.97 -7.63 7.71
CA ARG A 232 -15.34 -6.81 8.76
C ARG A 232 -13.86 -6.73 8.50
N LEU A 233 -13.34 -5.52 8.51
CA LEU A 233 -11.91 -5.27 8.44
C LEU A 233 -11.36 -5.12 9.85
N GLU A 234 -10.28 -5.85 10.16
CA GLU A 234 -9.55 -5.74 11.41
C GLU A 234 -8.23 -5.02 11.18
N ARG A 235 -7.93 -4.05 12.04
CA ARG A 235 -6.63 -3.39 12.04
C ARG A 235 -5.57 -4.38 12.50
N ARG A 236 -4.58 -4.64 11.65
CA ARG A 236 -3.48 -5.55 11.98
C ARG A 236 -2.22 -4.82 12.43
N ALA A 237 -1.89 -3.69 11.80
CA ALA A 237 -0.70 -2.91 12.12
C ALA A 237 -0.90 -1.43 11.75
N SER A 238 -0.19 -0.53 12.42
CA SER A 238 -0.25 0.90 12.15
C SER A 238 1.09 1.58 12.49
N VAL A 239 1.51 2.54 11.68
CA VAL A 239 2.79 3.26 11.80
C VAL A 239 2.63 4.73 11.42
N VAL A 240 3.27 5.62 12.18
CA VAL A 240 3.30 7.06 11.88
C VAL A 240 4.43 7.38 10.89
N ARG A 241 4.12 8.15 9.85
CA ARG A 241 5.00 8.55 8.73
C ARG A 241 5.19 10.05 8.65
#